data_AF-A0A0P0ZA68-F1
#
_entry.id   AF-A0A0P0ZA68-F1
#
_cell.length_a   1.000
_cell.length_b   1.000
_cell.length_c   1.000
_cell.angle_alpha   90.00
_cell.angle_beta   90.00
_cell.angle_gamma   90.00
#
_symmetry.space_group_name_H-M   'P 1'
#
loop_
_entity.id
_entity.type
_entity.pdbx_description
1 polymer ?
#
loop_
_entity_poly.entity_id
_entity_poly.type
_entity_poly.pdbx_seq_one_letter_code
_entity_poly.pdbx_strand_id
1 'polypeptide(L)'
;MPSRDYQMRKRAKAQDETRARIVEATTELHAEQGVISTSYVQIAERAGVGAATVYRHFPTPGSLFEACGATIWDRIKPPLPEQAPEVMAGWKPGRPRLERLVDELDRFFERAAVWIEVAARDRDRVPELSAFLDQVDAGIEALVREALAPDAGTRDVGVVAALCDIAVWQRFRKLDERPEEVRTILVGLLECSMARSRRRI
;
A
#
# COMPACT_ATOMS: atom_id res chain seq x y z
N MET A 1 -2.01 35.48 -34.08
CA MET A 1 -1.20 35.25 -32.87
C MET A 1 -2.06 34.55 -31.82
N PRO A 2 -1.55 33.56 -31.07
CA PRO A 2 -2.34 32.90 -30.04
C PRO A 2 -2.70 33.89 -28.91
N SER A 3 -3.94 33.83 -28.41
CA SER A 3 -4.41 34.68 -27.31
C SER A 3 -3.62 34.44 -26.02
N ARG A 4 -3.47 35.49 -25.18
CA ARG A 4 -2.82 35.44 -23.87
C ARG A 4 -3.37 34.33 -22.98
N ASP A 5 -4.68 34.07 -23.04
CA ASP A 5 -5.35 33.02 -22.26
C ASP A 5 -4.93 31.60 -22.73
N TYR A 6 -4.88 31.37 -24.05
CA TYR A 6 -4.40 30.10 -24.62
C TYR A 6 -2.94 29.82 -24.24
N GLN A 7 -2.08 30.85 -24.26
CA GLN A 7 -0.68 30.71 -23.85
C GLN A 7 -0.50 30.48 -22.35
N MET A 8 -1.40 31.00 -21.49
CA MET A 8 -1.38 30.72 -20.06
C MET A 8 -1.79 29.27 -19.79
N ARG A 9 -2.89 28.79 -20.39
CA ARG A 9 -3.33 27.39 -20.24
C ARG A 9 -2.29 26.39 -20.74
N LYS A 10 -1.65 26.65 -21.89
CA LYS A 10 -0.57 25.81 -22.41
C LYS A 10 0.63 25.73 -21.46
N ARG A 11 0.98 26.85 -20.81
CA ARG A 11 2.08 26.90 -19.83
C ARG A 11 1.74 26.15 -18.55
N ALA A 12 0.53 26.29 -18.03
CA ALA A 12 0.06 25.53 -16.87
C ALA A 12 0.09 24.01 -17.15
N LYS A 13 -0.44 23.57 -18.30
CA LYS A 13 -0.40 22.16 -18.70
C LYS A 13 1.04 21.61 -18.79
N ALA A 14 1.96 22.35 -19.40
CA ALA A 14 3.36 21.94 -19.48
C ALA A 14 4.06 21.88 -18.11
N GLN A 15 3.65 22.74 -17.17
CA GLN A 15 4.11 22.70 -15.78
C GLN A 15 3.63 21.43 -15.08
N ASP A 16 2.35 21.08 -15.24
CA ASP A 16 1.77 19.87 -14.63
C ASP A 16 2.39 18.59 -15.21
N GLU A 17 2.58 18.52 -16.53
CA GLU A 17 3.27 17.41 -17.21
C GLU A 17 4.71 17.25 -16.72
N THR A 18 5.41 18.36 -16.46
CA THR A 18 6.76 18.33 -15.91
C THR A 18 6.76 17.84 -14.46
N ARG A 19 5.80 18.30 -13.66
CA ARG A 19 5.63 17.84 -12.28
C ARG A 19 5.36 16.33 -12.23
N ALA A 20 4.48 15.83 -13.09
CA ALA A 20 4.14 14.41 -13.19
C ALA A 20 5.36 13.55 -13.56
N ARG A 21 6.15 13.96 -14.57
CA ARG A 21 7.39 13.25 -14.95
C ARG A 21 8.40 13.16 -13.81
N ILE A 22 8.54 14.23 -13.02
CA ILE A 22 9.44 14.22 -11.85
C ILE A 22 8.94 13.21 -10.81
N VAL A 23 7.64 13.21 -10.51
CA VAL A 23 7.05 12.26 -9.54
C VAL A 23 7.19 10.81 -10.01
N GLU A 24 6.92 10.55 -11.30
CA GLU A 24 7.08 9.21 -11.88
C GLU A 24 8.54 8.74 -11.77
N ALA A 25 9.50 9.57 -12.19
CA ALA A 25 10.92 9.27 -12.09
C ALA A 25 11.38 9.03 -10.65
N THR A 26 10.89 9.80 -9.69
CA THR A 26 11.16 9.58 -8.26
C THR A 26 10.58 8.24 -7.79
N THR A 27 9.35 7.92 -8.20
CA THR A 27 8.65 6.69 -7.83
C THR A 27 9.42 5.47 -8.36
N GLU A 28 9.84 5.48 -9.62
CA GLU A 28 10.68 4.44 -10.22
C GLU A 28 12.01 4.27 -9.48
N LEU A 29 12.74 5.37 -9.22
CA LEU A 29 14.03 5.31 -8.51
C LEU A 29 13.87 4.79 -7.07
N HIS A 30 12.80 5.16 -6.37
CA HIS A 30 12.51 4.60 -5.05
C HIS A 30 12.29 3.08 -5.12
N ALA A 31 11.59 2.58 -6.13
CA ALA A 31 11.42 1.13 -6.33
C ALA A 31 12.74 0.41 -6.66
N GLU A 32 13.63 1.05 -7.43
CA GLU A 32 14.92 0.48 -7.83
C GLU A 32 15.93 0.41 -6.67
N GLN A 33 16.07 1.48 -5.90
CA GLN A 33 17.23 1.67 -4.99
C GLN A 33 16.85 2.17 -3.57
N GLY A 34 15.57 2.38 -3.29
CA GLY A 34 15.09 2.93 -2.03
C GLY A 34 15.02 4.46 -2.01
N VAL A 35 14.40 5.00 -0.96
CA VAL A 35 14.15 6.45 -0.81
C VAL A 35 15.45 7.17 -0.50
N ILE A 36 16.24 6.63 0.42
CA ILE A 36 17.46 7.30 0.92
C ILE A 36 18.57 7.35 -0.14
N SER A 37 18.64 6.33 -0.99
CA SER A 37 19.65 6.24 -2.04
C SER A 37 19.33 7.14 -3.26
N THR A 38 18.15 7.76 -3.29
CA THR A 38 17.67 8.52 -4.45
C THR A 38 17.99 10.00 -4.33
N SER A 39 18.82 10.51 -5.25
CA SER A 39 19.22 11.91 -5.30
C SER A 39 18.41 12.74 -6.29
N TYR A 40 18.32 14.05 -6.04
CA TYR A 40 17.67 15.01 -6.95
C TYR A 40 18.33 15.05 -8.34
N VAL A 41 19.62 14.75 -8.43
CA VAL A 41 20.35 14.67 -9.70
C VAL A 41 19.88 13.48 -10.52
N GLN A 42 19.79 12.29 -9.92
CA GLN A 42 19.26 11.09 -10.58
C GLN A 42 17.80 11.29 -11.00
N ILE A 43 16.98 11.92 -10.15
CA ILE A 43 15.59 12.24 -10.48
C ILE A 43 15.51 13.17 -11.70
N ALA A 44 16.34 14.23 -11.72
CA ALA A 44 16.38 15.18 -12.82
C ALA A 44 16.77 14.49 -14.14
N GLU A 45 17.81 13.66 -14.10
CA GLU A 45 18.29 12.87 -15.24
C GLU A 45 17.18 11.93 -15.77
N ARG A 46 16.57 11.12 -14.89
CA ARG A 46 15.50 10.19 -15.25
C ARG A 46 14.26 10.90 -15.79
N ALA A 47 13.87 12.02 -15.19
CA ALA A 47 12.73 12.81 -15.64
C ALA A 47 13.00 13.59 -16.94
N GLY A 48 14.25 13.65 -17.41
CA GLY A 48 14.64 14.45 -18.57
C GLY A 48 14.47 15.95 -18.34
N VAL A 49 14.86 16.45 -17.17
CA VAL A 49 14.79 17.86 -16.78
C VAL A 49 16.09 18.31 -16.11
N GLY A 50 16.31 19.62 -16.00
CA GLY A 50 17.45 20.13 -15.22
C GLY A 50 17.19 20.07 -13.71
N ALA A 51 18.24 19.90 -12.89
CA ALA A 51 18.14 19.86 -11.43
C ALA A 51 17.41 21.09 -10.84
N ALA A 52 17.68 22.29 -11.36
CA ALA A 52 16.99 23.51 -10.95
C ALA A 52 15.47 23.47 -11.23
N THR A 53 15.03 22.69 -12.22
CA THR A 53 13.60 22.46 -12.47
C THR A 53 13.01 21.57 -11.39
N VAL A 54 13.70 20.51 -10.96
CA VAL A 54 13.26 19.67 -9.84
C VAL A 54 13.09 20.53 -8.58
N TYR A 55 14.11 21.30 -8.20
CA TYR A 55 14.04 22.20 -7.03
C TYR A 55 12.93 23.25 -7.12
N ARG A 56 12.60 23.74 -8.32
CA ARG A 56 11.51 24.71 -8.49
C ARG A 56 10.13 24.08 -8.27
N HIS A 57 9.95 22.83 -8.71
CA HIS A 57 8.69 22.10 -8.52
C HIS A 57 8.56 21.49 -7.12
N PHE A 58 9.69 21.10 -6.54
CA PHE A 58 9.79 20.45 -5.24
C PHE A 58 10.94 21.08 -4.45
N PRO A 59 10.69 22.21 -3.76
CA PRO A 59 11.74 22.96 -3.08
C PRO A 59 12.28 22.25 -1.84
N THR A 60 11.54 21.27 -1.31
CA THR A 60 11.96 20.45 -0.16
C THR A 60 11.83 18.96 -0.47
N PRO A 61 12.70 18.11 0.12
CA PRO A 61 12.52 16.65 0.09
C PRO A 61 11.12 16.21 0.52
N GLY A 62 10.55 16.85 1.56
CA GLY A 62 9.19 16.60 2.02
C GLY A 62 8.12 16.84 0.94
N SER A 63 8.21 17.94 0.19
CA SER A 63 7.23 18.22 -0.88
C SER A 63 7.25 17.20 -2.03
N LEU A 64 8.44 16.63 -2.32
CA LEU A 64 8.58 15.55 -3.30
C LEU A 64 8.07 14.23 -2.73
N PHE A 65 8.39 13.95 -1.46
CA PHE A 65 7.92 12.77 -0.74
C PHE A 65 6.40 12.74 -0.67
N GLU A 66 5.74 13.84 -0.29
CA GLU A 66 4.27 13.94 -0.24
C GLU A 66 3.63 13.65 -1.61
N ALA A 67 4.20 14.19 -2.69
CA ALA A 67 3.68 13.97 -4.03
C ALA A 67 3.87 12.51 -4.51
N CYS A 68 5.01 11.92 -4.21
CA CYS A 68 5.31 10.52 -4.49
C CYS A 68 4.42 9.59 -3.65
N GLY A 69 4.33 9.84 -2.34
CA GLY A 69 3.49 9.11 -1.39
C GLY A 69 2.02 9.15 -1.77
N ALA A 70 1.47 10.30 -2.15
CA ALA A 70 0.09 10.41 -2.64
C ALA A 70 -0.14 9.59 -3.92
N THR A 71 0.84 9.58 -4.84
CA THR A 71 0.77 8.79 -6.08
C THR A 71 0.82 7.30 -5.79
N ILE A 72 1.71 6.87 -4.89
CA ILE A 72 1.82 5.48 -4.44
C ILE A 72 0.54 5.07 -3.72
N TRP A 73 0.00 5.92 -2.84
CA TRP A 73 -1.23 5.66 -2.10
C TRP A 73 -2.42 5.44 -3.04
N ASP A 74 -2.59 6.28 -4.07
CA ASP A 74 -3.64 6.10 -5.07
C ASP A 74 -3.42 4.85 -5.95
N ARG A 75 -2.15 4.47 -6.18
CA ARG A 75 -1.81 3.25 -6.94
C ARG A 75 -2.11 1.98 -6.15
N ILE A 76 -1.72 1.91 -4.88
CA ILE A 76 -1.84 0.70 -4.05
C ILE A 76 -3.12 0.67 -3.23
N LYS A 77 -3.86 1.79 -3.12
CA LYS A 77 -5.15 1.93 -2.43
C LYS A 77 -5.23 1.10 -1.16
N PRO A 78 -4.38 1.34 -0.16
CA PRO A 78 -4.34 0.49 1.02
C PRO A 78 -5.71 0.49 1.72
N PRO A 79 -6.06 -0.60 2.41
CA PRO A 79 -7.33 -0.65 3.13
C PRO A 79 -7.39 0.47 4.16
N LEU A 80 -8.56 1.09 4.31
CA LEU A 80 -8.81 2.10 5.33
C LEU A 80 -9.72 1.54 6.43
N PRO A 81 -9.47 1.87 7.72
CA PRO A 81 -10.31 1.38 8.80
C PRO A 81 -11.81 1.64 8.62
N GLU A 82 -12.17 2.82 8.12
CA GLU A 82 -13.55 3.23 7.86
C GLU A 82 -14.25 2.42 6.75
N GLN A 83 -13.48 1.77 5.86
CA GLN A 83 -14.02 0.97 4.76
C GLN A 83 -14.30 -0.48 5.17
N ALA A 84 -13.76 -0.94 6.30
CA ALA A 84 -13.86 -2.33 6.70
C ALA A 84 -15.32 -2.85 6.79
N PRO A 85 -16.28 -2.11 7.39
CA PRO A 85 -17.68 -2.53 7.42
C PRO A 85 -18.30 -2.73 6.03
N GLU A 86 -17.98 -1.85 5.07
CA GLU A 86 -18.49 -1.93 3.70
C GLU A 86 -17.91 -3.14 2.97
N VAL A 87 -16.61 -3.41 3.12
CA VAL A 87 -15.92 -4.55 2.49
C VAL A 87 -16.55 -5.90 2.90
N MET A 88 -17.03 -5.99 4.14
CA MET A 88 -17.65 -7.19 4.72
C MET A 88 -19.18 -7.17 4.67
N ALA A 89 -19.80 -6.08 4.19
CA ALA A 89 -21.25 -5.96 4.09
C ALA A 89 -21.83 -7.05 3.17
N GLY A 90 -22.96 -7.63 3.58
CA GLY A 90 -23.64 -8.70 2.84
C GLY A 90 -23.03 -10.10 2.99
N TRP A 91 -21.82 -10.24 3.53
CA TRP A 91 -21.20 -11.54 3.81
C TRP A 91 -21.62 -12.07 5.19
N LYS A 92 -22.06 -13.33 5.23
CA LYS A 92 -22.40 -14.01 6.48
C LYS A 92 -21.16 -14.16 7.38
N PRO A 93 -21.28 -13.97 8.70
CA PRO A 93 -20.18 -14.21 9.64
C PRO A 93 -19.57 -15.60 9.52
N GLY A 94 -18.30 -15.74 9.92
CA GLY A 94 -17.53 -16.98 9.83
C GLY A 94 -16.81 -17.13 8.49
N ARG A 95 -16.81 -18.35 7.95
CA ARG A 95 -16.06 -18.70 6.73
C ARG A 95 -16.22 -17.72 5.56
N PRO A 96 -17.43 -17.26 5.19
CA PRO A 96 -17.58 -16.37 4.03
C PRO A 96 -16.86 -15.03 4.20
N ARG A 97 -16.78 -14.48 5.42
CA ARG A 97 -16.00 -13.27 5.71
C ARG A 97 -14.49 -13.53 5.72
N LEU A 98 -14.04 -14.70 6.19
CA LEU A 98 -12.61 -15.08 6.11
C LEU A 98 -12.15 -15.24 4.65
N GLU A 99 -13.00 -15.86 3.84
CA GLU A 99 -12.81 -15.98 2.40
C GLU A 99 -12.71 -14.60 1.73
N ARG A 100 -13.66 -13.69 2.05
CA ARG A 100 -13.63 -12.31 1.56
C ARG A 100 -12.38 -11.55 2.00
N LEU A 101 -11.94 -11.73 3.25
CA LEU A 101 -10.72 -11.12 3.79
C LEU A 101 -9.48 -11.57 3.02
N VAL A 102 -9.31 -12.88 2.82
CA VAL A 102 -8.16 -13.43 2.07
C VAL A 102 -8.15 -12.89 0.64
N ASP A 103 -9.31 -12.86 -0.04
CA ASP A 103 -9.41 -12.33 -1.40
C ASP A 103 -9.09 -10.82 -1.47
N GLU A 104 -9.47 -10.05 -0.46
CA GLU A 104 -9.17 -8.61 -0.42
C GLU A 104 -7.69 -8.34 -0.16
N LEU A 105 -7.09 -9.06 0.79
CA LEU A 105 -5.67 -8.92 1.11
C LEU A 105 -4.77 -9.41 -0.02
N ASP A 106 -5.13 -10.49 -0.72
CA ASP A 106 -4.42 -10.95 -1.91
C ASP A 106 -4.37 -9.86 -2.99
N ARG A 107 -5.52 -9.29 -3.35
CA ARG A 107 -5.61 -8.17 -4.31
C ARG A 107 -4.86 -6.93 -3.85
N PHE A 108 -4.77 -6.70 -2.55
CA PHE A 108 -4.00 -5.59 -1.99
C PHE A 108 -2.50 -5.84 -2.11
N PHE A 109 -2.02 -7.02 -1.71
CA PHE A 109 -0.59 -7.33 -1.77
C PHE A 109 -0.07 -7.41 -3.21
N GLU A 110 -0.85 -7.90 -4.16
CA GLU A 110 -0.48 -7.90 -5.60
C GLU A 110 -0.08 -6.50 -6.10
N ARG A 111 -0.77 -5.44 -5.65
CA ARG A 111 -0.45 -4.05 -6.04
C ARG A 111 0.50 -3.34 -5.09
N ALA A 112 0.62 -3.79 -3.84
CA ALA A 112 1.33 -3.08 -2.78
C ALA A 112 2.74 -3.64 -2.47
N ALA A 113 3.04 -4.90 -2.83
CA ALA A 113 4.22 -5.61 -2.33
C ALA A 113 5.54 -4.86 -2.52
N VAL A 114 5.80 -4.33 -3.72
CA VAL A 114 7.02 -3.56 -4.00
C VAL A 114 7.12 -2.34 -3.10
N TRP A 115 6.02 -1.61 -2.92
CA TRP A 115 6.00 -0.35 -2.17
C TRP A 115 6.12 -0.56 -0.66
N ILE A 116 5.50 -1.61 -0.14
CA ILE A 116 5.66 -2.01 1.26
C ILE A 116 7.11 -2.43 1.53
N GLU A 117 7.74 -3.17 0.61
CA GLU A 117 9.16 -3.54 0.75
C GLU A 117 10.08 -2.31 0.73
N VAL A 118 9.86 -1.38 -0.20
CA VAL A 118 10.61 -0.11 -0.29
C VAL A 118 10.44 0.70 1.00
N ALA A 119 9.21 0.84 1.48
CA ALA A 119 8.93 1.59 2.71
C ALA A 119 9.57 0.91 3.94
N ALA A 120 9.48 -0.41 4.05
CA ALA A 120 10.06 -1.17 5.15
C ALA A 120 11.59 -1.07 5.20
N ARG A 121 12.26 -1.02 4.04
CA ARG A 121 13.73 -0.88 3.97
C ARG A 121 14.24 0.38 4.66
N ASP A 122 13.54 1.50 4.49
CA ASP A 122 13.98 2.82 4.96
C ASP A 122 13.16 3.33 6.17
N ARG A 123 12.28 2.50 6.75
CA ARG A 123 11.36 2.84 7.85
C ARG A 123 12.03 3.58 9.01
N ASP A 124 13.15 3.05 9.51
CA ASP A 124 13.81 3.56 10.72
C ASP A 124 14.52 4.91 10.51
N ARG A 125 14.60 5.36 9.25
CA ARG A 125 15.37 6.53 8.84
C ARG A 125 14.49 7.63 8.24
N VAL A 126 13.27 7.29 7.80
CA VAL A 126 12.31 8.20 7.21
C VAL A 126 10.98 8.09 7.98
N PRO A 127 10.69 9.00 8.92
CA PRO A 127 9.49 8.94 9.77
C PRO A 127 8.18 8.82 8.98
N GLU A 128 8.11 9.45 7.81
CA GLU A 128 6.94 9.40 6.93
C GLU A 128 6.69 8.00 6.36
N LEU A 129 7.74 7.19 6.15
CA LEU A 129 7.58 5.78 5.76
C LEU A 129 7.07 4.92 6.93
N SER A 130 7.50 5.20 8.17
CA SER A 130 6.91 4.53 9.33
C SER A 130 5.44 4.86 9.47
N ALA A 131 5.07 6.15 9.37
CA ALA A 131 3.67 6.56 9.45
C ALA A 131 2.82 5.93 8.32
N PHE A 132 3.36 5.82 7.11
CA PHE A 132 2.71 5.11 6.01
C PHE A 132 2.47 3.63 6.33
N LEU A 133 3.47 2.91 6.83
CA LEU A 133 3.33 1.50 7.22
C LEU A 133 2.33 1.31 8.37
N ASP A 134 2.39 2.18 9.38
CA ASP A 134 1.47 2.14 10.51
C ASP A 134 0.01 2.35 10.06
N GLN A 135 -0.22 3.19 9.03
CA GLN A 135 -1.55 3.37 8.43
C GLN A 135 -2.02 2.13 7.66
N VAL A 136 -1.13 1.47 6.91
CA VAL A 136 -1.44 0.21 6.23
C VAL A 136 -1.82 -0.87 7.25
N ASP A 137 -1.04 -1.01 8.31
CA ASP A 137 -1.27 -1.98 9.39
C ASP A 137 -2.62 -1.75 10.07
N ALA A 138 -2.95 -0.49 10.38
CA ALA A 138 -4.24 -0.13 10.97
C ALA A 138 -5.43 -0.51 10.06
N GLY A 139 -5.29 -0.31 8.75
CA GLY A 139 -6.29 -0.70 7.76
C GLY A 139 -6.51 -2.21 7.68
N ILE A 140 -5.42 -2.98 7.65
CA ILE A 140 -5.47 -4.45 7.67
C ILE A 140 -6.09 -4.94 8.98
N GLU A 141 -5.69 -4.39 10.13
CA GLU A 141 -6.24 -4.80 11.42
C GLU A 141 -7.75 -4.54 11.51
N ALA A 142 -8.22 -3.40 10.98
CA ALA A 142 -9.64 -3.09 10.91
C ALA A 142 -10.42 -4.07 10.01
N LEU A 143 -9.87 -4.43 8.84
CA LEU A 143 -10.45 -5.46 7.97
C LEU A 143 -10.54 -6.81 8.66
N VAL A 144 -9.47 -7.22 9.34
CA VAL A 144 -9.44 -8.47 10.10
C VAL A 144 -10.50 -8.43 11.21
N ARG A 145 -10.55 -7.34 11.98
CA ARG A 145 -11.53 -7.18 13.06
C ARG A 145 -12.96 -7.30 12.57
N GLU A 146 -13.29 -6.65 11.46
CA GLU A 146 -14.63 -6.73 10.87
C GLU A 146 -14.94 -8.12 10.29
N ALA A 147 -13.94 -8.78 9.67
CA ALA A 147 -14.10 -10.15 9.16
C ALA A 147 -14.45 -11.14 10.29
N LEU A 148 -13.92 -10.91 11.49
CA LEU A 148 -14.08 -11.78 12.65
C LEU A 148 -15.26 -11.40 13.55
N ALA A 149 -15.89 -10.25 13.33
CA ALA A 149 -17.05 -9.80 14.09
C ALA A 149 -18.24 -10.77 13.99
N PRO A 150 -19.09 -10.89 15.02
CA PRO A 150 -19.04 -10.14 16.28
C PRO A 150 -18.26 -10.82 17.42
N ASP A 151 -17.83 -12.08 17.24
CA ASP A 151 -17.46 -12.97 18.35
C ASP A 151 -15.97 -12.97 18.73
N ALA A 152 -15.14 -12.17 18.07
CA ALA A 152 -13.68 -12.25 18.20
C ALA A 152 -13.08 -11.22 19.15
N GLY A 153 -12.16 -11.66 20.00
CA GLY A 153 -11.41 -10.78 20.90
C GLY A 153 -10.15 -10.20 20.25
N THR A 154 -9.49 -9.25 20.95
CA THR A 154 -8.24 -8.61 20.48
C THR A 154 -7.15 -9.62 20.13
N ARG A 155 -7.05 -10.73 20.88
CA ARG A 155 -6.09 -11.80 20.58
C ARG A 155 -6.37 -12.47 19.24
N ASP A 156 -7.63 -12.71 18.90
CA ASP A 156 -8.01 -13.38 17.65
C ASP A 156 -7.67 -12.50 16.45
N VAL A 157 -7.95 -11.20 16.57
CA VAL A 157 -7.54 -10.19 15.58
C VAL A 157 -6.03 -10.22 15.38
N GLY A 158 -5.25 -10.19 16.46
CA GLY A 158 -3.78 -10.22 16.36
C GLY A 158 -3.23 -11.51 15.72
N VAL A 159 -3.82 -12.68 16.01
CA VAL A 159 -3.41 -13.95 15.39
C VAL A 159 -3.75 -13.99 13.91
N VAL A 160 -4.96 -13.57 13.53
CA VAL A 160 -5.38 -13.57 12.12
C VAL A 160 -4.59 -12.53 11.32
N ALA A 161 -4.36 -11.33 11.86
CA ALA A 161 -3.50 -10.32 11.24
C ALA A 161 -2.09 -10.85 10.99
N ALA A 162 -1.49 -11.54 11.97
CA ALA A 162 -0.17 -12.15 11.81
C ALA A 162 -0.14 -13.27 10.75
N LEU A 163 -1.20 -14.08 10.64
CA LEU A 163 -1.30 -15.12 9.61
C LEU A 163 -1.56 -14.54 8.21
N CYS A 164 -2.15 -13.35 8.13
CA CYS A 164 -2.42 -12.62 6.91
C CYS A 164 -1.31 -11.60 6.56
N ASP A 165 -0.16 -11.67 7.22
CA ASP A 165 0.97 -10.76 6.97
C ASP A 165 1.54 -10.89 5.56
N ILE A 166 2.05 -9.79 5.03
CA ILE A 166 2.61 -9.75 3.67
C ILE A 166 3.77 -10.73 3.48
N ALA A 167 4.60 -10.97 4.50
CA ALA A 167 5.70 -11.92 4.40
C ALA A 167 5.19 -13.37 4.31
N VAL A 168 4.02 -13.68 4.90
CA VAL A 168 3.34 -14.97 4.71
C VAL A 168 2.84 -15.08 3.27
N TRP A 169 2.17 -14.04 2.76
CA TRP A 169 1.69 -13.99 1.38
C TRP A 169 2.83 -14.16 0.36
N GLN A 170 3.94 -13.43 0.51
CA GLN A 170 5.12 -13.55 -0.35
C GLN A 170 5.74 -14.95 -0.32
N ARG A 171 5.72 -15.63 0.84
CA ARG A 171 6.22 -17.02 0.95
C ARG A 171 5.32 -17.99 0.20
N PHE A 172 4.00 -17.87 0.31
CA PHE A 172 3.07 -18.68 -0.48
C PHE A 172 3.25 -18.46 -1.98
N ARG A 173 3.54 -17.22 -2.42
CA ARG A 173 3.77 -16.93 -3.83
C ARG A 173 5.03 -17.56 -4.42
N LYS A 174 5.98 -17.97 -3.57
CA LYS A 174 7.18 -18.71 -3.97
C LYS A 174 6.97 -20.22 -4.02
N LEU A 175 5.83 -20.71 -3.54
CA LEU A 175 5.44 -22.11 -3.67
C LEU A 175 4.83 -22.35 -5.06
N ASP A 176 5.09 -23.52 -5.64
CA ASP A 176 4.47 -23.97 -6.90
C ASP A 176 3.06 -24.53 -6.63
N GLU A 177 2.22 -23.71 -5.99
CA GLU A 177 0.86 -24.07 -5.56
C GLU A 177 -0.16 -23.21 -6.31
N ARG A 178 -1.33 -23.77 -6.63
CA ARG A 178 -2.36 -23.03 -7.34
C ARG A 178 -2.99 -21.97 -6.42
N PRO A 179 -3.38 -20.79 -6.92
CA PRO A 179 -3.99 -19.74 -6.10
C PRO A 179 -5.20 -20.20 -5.28
N GLU A 180 -6.04 -21.08 -5.83
CA GLU A 180 -7.22 -21.61 -5.13
C GLU A 180 -6.86 -22.54 -3.96
N GLU A 181 -5.74 -23.26 -4.09
CA GLU A 181 -5.21 -24.14 -3.03
C GLU A 181 -4.64 -23.30 -1.89
N VAL A 182 -3.83 -22.28 -2.22
CA VAL A 182 -3.32 -21.31 -1.23
C VAL A 182 -4.46 -20.65 -0.47
N ARG A 183 -5.50 -20.18 -1.17
CA ARG A 183 -6.69 -19.59 -0.54
C ARG A 183 -7.36 -20.58 0.42
N THR A 184 -7.55 -21.82 -0.02
CA THR A 184 -8.19 -22.87 0.80
C THR A 184 -7.38 -23.17 2.06
N ILE A 185 -6.05 -23.26 1.94
CA ILE A 185 -5.13 -23.46 3.06
C ILE A 185 -5.22 -22.30 4.05
N LEU A 186 -5.12 -21.06 3.56
CA LEU A 186 -5.18 -19.87 4.41
C LEU A 186 -6.50 -19.79 5.18
N VAL A 187 -7.64 -19.92 4.50
CA VAL A 187 -8.97 -19.89 5.15
C VAL A 187 -9.07 -20.99 6.20
N GLY A 188 -8.61 -22.22 5.89
CA GLY A 188 -8.60 -23.32 6.85
C GLY A 188 -7.72 -23.06 8.08
N LEU A 189 -6.55 -22.42 7.90
CA LEU A 189 -5.68 -22.01 9.01
C LEU A 189 -6.34 -20.94 9.88
N LEU A 190 -7.01 -19.96 9.28
CA LEU A 190 -7.74 -18.92 10.00
C LEU A 190 -8.90 -19.51 10.81
N GLU A 191 -9.72 -20.38 10.21
CA GLU A 191 -10.82 -21.09 10.90
C GLU A 191 -10.30 -21.92 12.08
N CYS A 192 -9.21 -22.68 11.87
CA CYS A 192 -8.55 -23.45 12.92
C CYS A 192 -8.09 -22.58 14.09
N SER A 193 -7.54 -21.39 13.81
CA SER A 193 -7.07 -20.46 14.83
C SER A 193 -8.22 -19.96 15.71
N MET A 194 -9.37 -19.64 15.10
CA MET A 194 -10.56 -19.16 15.81
C MET A 194 -11.22 -20.25 16.67
N ALA A 195 -11.30 -21.48 16.17
CA ALA A 195 -11.89 -22.61 16.89
C ALA A 195 -11.13 -22.95 18.19
N ARG A 196 -9.81 -22.74 18.22
CA ARG A 196 -8.98 -22.96 19.42
C ARG A 196 -9.18 -21.88 20.48
N SER A 197 -9.40 -20.63 20.08
CA SER A 197 -9.66 -19.54 21.02
C SER A 197 -11.01 -19.71 21.74
N ARG A 198 -12.05 -20.13 21.02
CA ARG A 198 -13.39 -20.38 21.59
C ARG A 198 -13.45 -21.52 22.61
N ARG A 199 -12.47 -22.44 22.62
CA ARG A 199 -12.38 -23.55 23.58
C ARG A 199 -11.65 -23.21 24.89
N ARG A 200 -11.07 -22.00 25.00
CA ARG A 200 -10.32 -21.56 26.19
C ARG A 200 -11.14 -20.68 27.15
N ILE A 201 -12.36 -20.29 26.75
CA ILE A 201 -13.35 -19.58 27.56
C ILE A 201 -14.36 -20.62 28.04
#